data_AF-A0A1T5HEX4-F1
#
_entry.id   AF-A0A1T5HEX4-F1
#
_cell.length_a   1.000
_cell.length_b   1.000
_cell.length_c   1.000
_cell.angle_alpha   90.00
_cell.angle_beta   90.00
_cell.angle_gamma   90.00
#
_symmetry.space_group_name_H-M   'P 1'
#
loop_
_entity.id
_entity.type
_entity.pdbx_description
1 polymer ?
#
loop_
_entity_poly.entity_id
_entity_poly.type
_entity_poly.pdbx_seq_one_letter_code
_entity_poly.pdbx_strand_id
1 'polypeptide(L)'
;MKRYHLVFIFLLSLAENAFGQSAALFFQSADIGNARTDSSIRDVWPQKFGKYMRIKYTNGDKTKILKDSVWGFRSRKGRLYRMYKGEPYQFVVKDGYIKYYYDTFALTEPTIIPVTEARYSATLDSPIVFSKKKARRK
;
A
#
# COMPACT_ATOMS: atom_id res chain seq x y z
N MET A 1 -33.23 29.62 -20.92
CA MET A 1 -32.94 28.80 -19.72
C MET A 1 -32.89 27.29 -20.01
N LYS A 2 -32.14 26.82 -21.03
CA LYS A 2 -32.04 25.37 -21.35
C LYS A 2 -30.60 24.83 -21.45
N ARG A 3 -29.58 25.68 -21.26
CA ARG A 3 -28.16 25.31 -21.45
C ARG A 3 -27.44 24.81 -20.18
N TYR A 4 -28.04 24.99 -19.00
CA TYR A 4 -27.42 24.58 -17.72
C TYR A 4 -27.72 23.12 -17.31
N HIS A 5 -28.70 22.46 -17.92
CA HIS A 5 -29.04 21.08 -17.56
C HIS A 5 -28.02 20.04 -18.05
N LEU A 6 -27.35 20.28 -19.18
CA LEU A 6 -26.32 19.36 -19.70
C LEU A 6 -25.04 19.36 -18.85
N VAL A 7 -24.66 20.51 -18.28
CA VAL A 7 -23.47 20.63 -17.42
C VAL A 7 -23.67 19.91 -16.08
N PHE A 8 -24.90 19.94 -15.54
CA PHE A 8 -25.22 19.29 -14.27
C PHE A 8 -25.21 17.75 -14.38
N ILE A 9 -25.68 17.20 -15.50
CA ILE A 9 -25.64 15.75 -15.78
C ILE A 9 -24.19 15.25 -15.94
N PHE A 10 -23.32 16.03 -16.59
CA PHE A 10 -21.92 15.67 -16.76
C PHE A 10 -21.15 15.67 -15.42
N LEU A 11 -21.44 16.63 -14.52
CA LEU A 11 -20.88 16.68 -13.16
C LEU A 11 -21.33 15.52 -12.26
N LEU A 12 -22.59 15.06 -12.39
CA LEU A 12 -23.08 13.88 -11.68
C LEU A 12 -22.41 12.58 -12.14
N SER A 13 -22.13 12.43 -13.44
CA SER A 13 -21.43 11.25 -13.98
C SER A 13 -19.94 11.14 -13.60
N LEU A 14 -19.30 12.26 -13.24
CA LEU A 14 -17.90 12.26 -12.76
C LEU A 14 -17.78 11.86 -11.29
N ALA A 15 -18.86 11.95 -10.50
CA ALA A 15 -18.86 11.58 -9.08
C ALA A 15 -18.87 10.06 -8.85
N GLU A 16 -19.40 9.28 -9.80
CA GLU A 16 -19.49 7.82 -9.66
C GLU A 16 -18.14 7.10 -9.80
N ASN A 17 -17.13 7.73 -10.38
CA ASN A 17 -15.80 7.13 -10.51
C ASN A 17 -14.89 7.38 -9.30
N ALA A 18 -15.40 8.00 -8.23
CA ALA A 18 -14.67 8.25 -6.99
C ALA A 18 -14.88 7.17 -5.92
N PHE A 19 -15.29 5.95 -6.29
CA PHE A 19 -15.23 4.79 -5.40
C PHE A 19 -13.76 4.43 -5.15
N GLY A 20 -13.18 5.06 -4.13
CA GLY A 20 -11.84 4.76 -3.65
C GLY A 20 -11.67 3.27 -3.39
N GLN A 21 -10.59 2.70 -3.91
CA GLN A 21 -10.27 1.27 -3.80
C GLN A 21 -10.38 0.82 -2.33
N SER A 22 -11.07 -0.29 -2.06
CA SER A 22 -11.17 -0.80 -0.69
C SER A 22 -9.79 -1.25 -0.19
N ALA A 23 -9.56 -1.09 1.11
CA ALA A 23 -8.42 -1.69 1.75
C ALA A 23 -8.54 -3.23 1.70
N ALA A 24 -7.40 -3.92 1.67
CA ALA A 24 -7.36 -5.38 1.58
C ALA A 24 -6.09 -5.92 2.26
N LEU A 25 -6.15 -7.17 2.72
CA LEU A 25 -5.00 -7.92 3.23
C LEU A 25 -4.58 -8.98 2.21
N PHE A 26 -3.28 -9.24 2.14
CA PHE A 26 -2.70 -10.28 1.30
C PHE A 26 -1.92 -11.23 2.21
N PHE A 27 -2.27 -12.51 2.21
CA PHE A 27 -1.56 -13.52 2.99
C PHE A 27 -0.39 -14.11 2.20
N GLN A 28 -0.44 -13.98 0.88
CA GLN A 28 0.59 -14.39 -0.07
C GLN A 28 0.64 -13.39 -1.25
N SER A 29 1.76 -13.33 -1.97
CA SER A 29 1.96 -12.41 -3.10
C SER A 29 0.94 -12.62 -4.24
N ALA A 30 0.55 -13.88 -4.47
CA ALA A 30 -0.43 -14.27 -5.48
C ALA A 30 -1.83 -13.68 -5.21
N ASP A 31 -2.13 -13.31 -3.96
CA ASP A 31 -3.41 -12.70 -3.60
C ASP A 31 -3.55 -11.29 -4.21
N ILE A 32 -2.48 -10.60 -4.59
CA ILE A 32 -2.57 -9.19 -5.03
C ILE A 32 -3.47 -9.02 -6.26
N GLY A 33 -3.40 -9.97 -7.20
CA GLY A 33 -4.24 -9.96 -8.41
C GLY A 33 -5.64 -10.54 -8.20
N ASN A 34 -5.78 -11.42 -7.19
CA ASN A 34 -7.01 -12.16 -6.92
C ASN A 34 -7.77 -11.66 -5.69
N ALA A 35 -7.25 -10.64 -5.00
CA ALA A 35 -7.80 -10.15 -3.77
C ALA A 35 -9.21 -9.69 -4.02
N ARG A 36 -10.16 -10.55 -3.63
CA ARG A 36 -11.53 -10.15 -3.44
C ARG A 36 -11.45 -8.92 -2.56
N THR A 37 -11.87 -7.81 -3.14
CA THR A 37 -11.93 -6.51 -2.49
C THR A 37 -12.86 -6.72 -1.31
N ASP A 38 -12.28 -6.98 -0.15
CA ASP A 38 -13.05 -7.20 1.07
C ASP A 38 -13.63 -5.84 1.44
N SER A 39 -14.87 -5.64 1.02
CA SER A 39 -15.60 -4.40 1.25
C SER A 39 -15.86 -4.15 2.74
N SER A 40 -15.61 -5.15 3.60
CA SER A 40 -15.69 -4.97 5.05
C SER A 40 -14.48 -4.24 5.63
N ILE A 41 -13.32 -4.28 4.98
CA ILE A 41 -12.11 -3.62 5.49
C ILE A 41 -12.09 -2.15 5.06
N ARG A 42 -12.17 -1.26 6.05
CA ARG A 42 -12.11 0.19 5.85
C ARG A 42 -10.68 0.70 5.82
N ASP A 43 -9.83 0.23 6.72
CA ASP A 43 -8.44 0.67 6.81
C ASP A 43 -7.51 -0.37 7.44
N VAL A 44 -6.23 -0.26 7.11
CA VAL A 44 -5.16 -1.14 7.58
C VAL A 44 -4.01 -0.29 8.07
N TRP A 45 -3.70 -0.40 9.36
CA TRP A 45 -2.65 0.37 10.02
C TRP A 45 -1.59 -0.54 10.65
N PRO A 46 -0.44 -0.75 9.99
CA PRO A 46 0.70 -1.38 10.64
C PRO A 46 1.19 -0.45 11.74
N GLN A 47 1.24 -0.94 12.98
CA GLN A 47 1.83 -0.16 14.06
C GLN A 47 3.33 -0.03 13.81
N LYS A 48 3.90 1.18 13.91
CA LYS A 48 5.36 1.36 13.76
C LYS A 48 6.13 0.44 14.70
N PHE A 49 5.71 0.43 15.97
CA PHE A 49 6.27 -0.45 16.99
C PHE A 49 5.31 -1.59 17.32
N GLY A 50 5.87 -2.77 17.56
CA GLY A 50 5.12 -3.97 17.95
C GLY A 50 4.85 -4.96 16.81
N LYS A 51 4.35 -6.14 17.20
CA LYS A 51 4.14 -7.30 16.32
C LYS A 51 2.79 -7.33 15.61
N TYR A 52 1.93 -6.34 15.84
CA TYR A 52 0.56 -6.34 15.34
C TYR A 52 0.30 -5.23 14.32
N MET A 53 -0.66 -5.50 13.45
CA MET A 53 -1.33 -4.56 12.57
C MET A 53 -2.78 -4.42 13.02
N ARG A 54 -3.30 -3.19 12.99
CA ARG A 54 -4.69 -2.90 13.33
C ARG A 54 -5.51 -2.84 12.05
N ILE A 55 -6.59 -3.59 12.02
CA ILE A 55 -7.59 -3.59 10.95
C ILE A 55 -8.81 -2.86 11.47
N LYS A 56 -9.33 -1.90 10.71
CA LYS A 56 -10.60 -1.25 11.00
C LYS A 56 -11.60 -1.63 9.93
N TYR A 57 -12.73 -2.15 10.37
CA TYR A 57 -13.83 -2.54 9.49
C TYR A 57 -14.79 -1.38 9.25
N THR A 58 -15.64 -1.52 8.24
CA THR A 58 -16.67 -0.54 7.86
C THR A 58 -17.71 -0.35 8.96
N ASN A 59 -18.04 -1.42 9.69
CA ASN A 59 -18.95 -1.38 10.85
C ASN A 59 -18.33 -0.68 12.09
N GLY A 60 -17.05 -0.30 12.05
CA GLY A 60 -16.36 0.38 13.14
C GLY A 60 -15.50 -0.54 14.01
N ASP A 61 -15.65 -1.85 13.89
CA ASP A 61 -14.88 -2.84 14.65
C ASP A 61 -13.40 -2.76 14.34
N LYS A 62 -12.61 -3.22 15.30
CA LYS A 62 -11.15 -3.24 15.20
C LYS A 62 -10.62 -4.59 15.61
N THR A 63 -9.79 -5.17 14.75
CA THR A 63 -9.06 -6.42 15.04
C THR A 63 -7.57 -6.19 14.95
N LYS A 64 -6.80 -6.98 15.70
CA LYS A 64 -5.35 -7.02 15.61
C LYS A 64 -4.93 -8.31 14.91
N ILE A 65 -4.05 -8.20 13.92
CA ILE A 65 -3.46 -9.34 13.21
C ILE A 65 -1.95 -9.27 13.37
N LEU A 66 -1.27 -10.41 13.44
CA LEU A 66 0.19 -10.45 13.50
C LEU A 66 0.79 -9.93 12.18
N LYS A 67 1.83 -9.10 12.26
CA LYS A 67 2.52 -8.61 11.07
C LYS A 67 3.11 -9.76 10.25
N ASP A 68 3.65 -10.76 10.93
CA ASP A 68 4.34 -11.90 10.28
C ASP A 68 3.39 -12.88 9.61
N SER A 69 2.09 -12.84 9.95
CA SER A 69 1.08 -13.69 9.29
C SER A 69 0.54 -13.07 8.00
N VAL A 70 0.99 -11.88 7.61
CA VAL A 70 0.47 -11.14 6.46
C VAL A 70 1.64 -10.81 5.53
N TRP A 71 1.49 -11.17 4.25
CA TRP A 71 2.49 -10.82 3.24
C TRP A 71 2.47 -9.32 2.92
N GLY A 72 1.29 -8.71 2.86
CA GLY A 72 1.12 -7.30 2.55
C GLY A 72 -0.32 -6.82 2.67
N PHE A 73 -0.57 -5.58 2.26
CA PHE A 73 -1.89 -5.00 2.28
C PHE A 73 -2.05 -3.90 1.22
N ARG A 74 -3.30 -3.62 0.87
CA ARG A 74 -3.70 -2.42 0.12
C ARG A 74 -4.32 -1.44 1.09
N SER A 75 -3.79 -0.22 1.12
CA SER A 75 -4.40 0.88 1.89
C SER A 75 -5.72 1.32 1.26
N ARG A 76 -6.54 2.08 2.02
CA ARG A 76 -7.75 2.74 1.52
C ARG A 76 -7.50 3.67 0.32
N LYS A 77 -6.26 4.14 0.13
CA LYS A 77 -5.85 4.98 -1.01
C LYS A 77 -5.41 4.16 -2.22
N GLY A 78 -5.58 2.83 -2.20
CA GLY A 78 -5.16 1.93 -3.27
C GLY A 78 -3.67 1.61 -3.32
N ARG A 79 -2.85 2.21 -2.45
CA ARG A 79 -1.40 1.93 -2.41
C ARG A 79 -1.15 0.53 -1.87
N LEU A 80 -0.25 -0.19 -2.53
CA LEU A 80 0.18 -1.53 -2.15
C LEU A 80 1.40 -1.47 -1.24
N TYR A 81 1.37 -2.26 -0.19
CA TYR A 81 2.43 -2.41 0.80
C TYR A 81 2.79 -3.88 0.97
N ARG A 82 4.08 -4.17 1.06
CA ARG A 82 4.60 -5.46 1.48
C ARG A 82 5.09 -5.35 2.91
N MET A 83 4.70 -6.28 3.77
CA MET A 83 5.31 -6.44 5.08
C MET A 83 6.63 -7.18 4.91
N TYR A 84 7.73 -6.57 5.32
CA TYR A 84 9.05 -7.19 5.23
C TYR A 84 9.88 -6.85 6.45
N LYS A 85 10.32 -7.88 7.18
CA LYS A 85 11.05 -7.75 8.45
C LYS A 85 10.34 -6.82 9.46
N GLY A 86 9.02 -6.97 9.57
CA GLY A 86 8.19 -6.20 10.51
C GLY A 86 7.84 -4.77 10.08
N GLU A 87 8.35 -4.31 8.92
CA GLU A 87 8.14 -2.95 8.41
C GLU A 87 7.30 -2.96 7.12
N PRO A 88 6.40 -1.99 6.92
CA PRO A 88 5.63 -1.83 5.70
C PRO A 88 6.45 -1.08 4.62
N TYR A 89 6.63 -1.71 3.47
CA TYR A 89 7.24 -1.08 2.29
C TYR A 89 6.19 -0.84 1.23
N GLN A 90 5.93 0.42 0.87
CA GLN A 90 5.08 0.73 -0.28
C GLN A 90 5.79 0.24 -1.54
N PHE A 91 5.09 -0.36 -2.50
CA PHE A 91 5.75 -0.81 -3.72
C PHE A 91 4.94 -0.54 -4.98
N VAL A 92 5.67 -0.54 -6.10
CA VAL A 92 5.14 -0.50 -7.45
C VAL A 92 5.90 -1.49 -8.32
N VAL A 93 5.20 -2.15 -9.23
CA VAL A 93 5.80 -2.99 -10.28
C VAL A 93 6.21 -2.06 -11.41
N LYS A 94 7.50 -2.05 -11.78
CA LYS A 94 8.01 -1.19 -12.86
C LYS A 94 9.16 -1.86 -13.60
N ASP A 95 9.10 -1.86 -14.93
CA ASP A 95 10.18 -2.30 -15.83
C ASP A 95 10.75 -3.70 -15.50
N GLY A 96 9.87 -4.66 -15.16
CA GLY A 96 10.24 -6.05 -14.86
C GLY A 96 10.91 -6.26 -13.49
N TYR A 97 10.83 -5.30 -12.57
CA TYR A 97 11.22 -5.47 -11.16
C TYR A 97 10.23 -4.77 -10.22
N ILE A 98 10.38 -5.04 -8.92
CA ILE A 98 9.59 -4.37 -7.88
C ILE A 98 10.42 -3.25 -7.27
N LYS A 99 9.87 -2.03 -7.26
CA LYS A 99 10.46 -0.89 -6.58
C LYS A 99 9.70 -0.62 -5.30
N TYR A 100 10.41 -0.60 -4.18
CA TYR A 100 9.85 -0.32 -2.86
C TYR A 100 10.27 1.07 -2.40
N TYR A 101 9.39 1.70 -1.63
CA TYR A 101 9.58 2.99 -0.99
C TYR A 101 9.30 2.83 0.50
N TYR A 102 10.17 3.41 1.31
CA TYR A 102 9.98 3.49 2.75
C TYR A 102 10.53 4.81 3.28
N ASP A 103 9.88 5.33 4.32
CA ASP A 103 10.27 6.57 4.95
C ASP A 103 11.31 6.26 6.04
N THR A 104 12.40 7.01 6.01
CA THR A 104 13.49 6.96 6.97
C THR A 104 13.89 8.38 7.35
N PHE A 105 14.91 8.51 8.18
CA PHE A 105 15.48 9.78 8.57
C PHE A 105 16.93 9.86 8.12
N ALA A 106 17.31 10.99 7.52
CA ALA A 106 18.71 11.31 7.28
C ALA A 106 19.20 12.28 8.36
N LEU A 107 20.40 12.02 8.88
CA LEU A 107 21.10 12.95 9.76
C LEU A 107 21.86 13.95 8.89
N THR A 108 21.51 15.23 9.02
CA THR A 108 22.22 16.33 8.37
C THR A 108 22.49 17.36 9.45
N GLU A 109 23.64 17.30 10.10
CA GLU A 109 23.94 18.11 11.28
C GLU A 109 23.58 19.59 11.06
N PRO A 110 22.79 20.22 11.97
CA PRO A 110 22.28 19.74 13.26
C PRO A 110 20.85 19.12 13.24
N THR A 111 20.33 18.77 12.06
CA THR A 111 18.91 18.46 11.83
C THR A 111 18.68 17.00 11.43
N ILE A 112 17.55 16.44 11.85
CA ILE A 112 17.04 15.15 11.37
C ILE A 112 15.91 15.43 10.39
N ILE A 113 16.08 15.03 9.13
CA ILE A 113 15.08 15.25 8.07
C ILE A 113 14.43 13.93 7.64
N PRO A 114 13.10 13.88 7.45
CA PRO A 114 12.45 12.72 6.86
C PRO A 114 12.84 12.60 5.39
N VAL A 115 13.23 11.41 4.96
CA VAL A 115 13.58 11.11 3.57
C VAL A 115 12.91 9.82 3.13
N THR A 116 12.48 9.74 1.88
CA THR A 116 11.94 8.51 1.29
C THR A 116 13.03 7.83 0.46
N GLU A 117 13.43 6.64 0.85
CA GLU A 117 14.42 5.84 0.14
C GLU A 117 13.76 4.80 -0.78
N ALA A 118 14.49 4.42 -1.84
CA ALA A 118 14.04 3.38 -2.77
C ALA A 118 14.85 2.08 -2.62
N ARG A 119 14.14 0.94 -2.61
CA ARG A 119 14.72 -0.41 -2.62
C ARG A 119 14.14 -1.25 -3.76
N TYR A 120 14.70 -2.42 -4.00
CA TYR A 120 14.40 -3.22 -5.19
C TYR A 120 14.29 -4.71 -4.87
N SER A 121 13.45 -5.44 -5.61
CA SER A 121 13.48 -6.91 -5.68
C SER A 121 13.18 -7.40 -7.10
N ALA A 122 13.61 -8.60 -7.44
CA ALA A 122 13.30 -9.22 -8.74
C ALA A 122 11.81 -9.54 -8.86
N THR A 123 11.28 -10.28 -7.87
CA THR A 123 9.86 -10.64 -7.76
C THR A 123 9.27 -10.14 -6.46
N LEU A 124 7.96 -10.30 -6.28
CA LEU A 124 7.24 -9.96 -5.06
C LEU A 124 7.73 -10.77 -3.84
N ASP A 125 8.29 -11.97 -4.05
CA ASP A 125 8.75 -12.82 -2.95
C ASP A 125 10.26 -12.79 -2.74
N SER A 126 11.02 -12.30 -3.74
CA SER A 126 12.47 -12.13 -3.61
C SER A 126 12.84 -11.14 -2.49
N PRO A 127 14.05 -11.25 -1.90
CA PRO A 127 14.53 -10.31 -0.90
C PRO A 127 14.61 -8.87 -1.40
N ILE A 128 14.28 -7.91 -0.52
CA ILE A 128 14.44 -6.48 -0.78
C ILE A 128 15.91 -6.08 -0.62
N VAL A 129 16.48 -5.44 -1.64
CA VAL A 129 17.89 -5.01 -1.71
C VAL A 129 18.03 -3.53 -2.06
N PHE A 130 19.20 -2.95 -1.75
CA PHE A 130 19.47 -1.52 -1.93
C PHE A 130 19.61 -1.07 -3.40
N SER A 131 19.98 -1.97 -4.32
CA SER A 131 20.28 -1.59 -5.70
C SER A 131 19.56 -2.44 -6.73
N LYS A 132 19.13 -1.79 -7.81
CA LYS A 132 18.53 -2.43 -8.99
C LYS A 132 19.45 -3.49 -9.61
N LYS A 133 20.77 -3.23 -9.65
CA LYS A 133 21.77 -4.20 -10.14
C LYS A 133 21.78 -5.49 -9.31
N LYS A 134 21.65 -5.39 -7.98
CA LYS A 134 21.60 -6.57 -7.10
C LYS A 134 20.29 -7.33 -7.23
N ALA A 135 19.18 -6.62 -7.46
CA ALA A 135 17.88 -7.27 -7.69
C ALA A 135 17.88 -8.12 -8.97
N ARG A 136 18.53 -7.68 -10.05
CA ARG A 136 18.58 -8.39 -11.35
C ARG A 136 19.46 -9.65 -11.38
N ARG A 137 20.31 -9.86 -10.38
CA ARG A 137 21.25 -11.00 -10.33
C ARG A 137 20.68 -12.24 -9.64
N LYS A 138 19.45 -12.13 -9.13
CA LYS A 138 18.73 -13.19 -8.42
C LYS A 138 17.52 -13.60 -9.23
#